data_AF-A0A4S3J962-F1
#
_entry.id   AF-A0A4S3J962-F1
#
_cell.length_a   1.000
_cell.length_b   1.000
_cell.length_c   1.000
_cell.angle_alpha   90.00
_cell.angle_beta   90.00
_cell.angle_gamma   90.00
#
_symmetry.space_group_name_H-M   'P 1'
#
loop_
_entity.id
_entity.type
_entity.pdbx_description
1 polymer ?
#
loop_
_entity_poly.entity_id
_entity_poly.type
_entity_poly.pdbx_seq_one_letter_code
_entity_poly.pdbx_strand_id
1 'polypeptide(L)'
;MPQYQIMVDGRKTLSKLLRVNQESRQTALRFYRVKIPCKFSHSPEDEYVYEAVGQPVKAKPGVLYFNPEYDFLEIASESWRGDDLFDLAYHLKKTYDPSHIGLLNLAIGGGNSLSVTDLEQINPVDVNAQIRQVFQETLAQLREVFFITRTRAGRRILGLASGIPVADSHKCIFNRSFPIATVTPGFERLKRDPRLISEDLKQTHVGEGPMRMAYYWQSLLDRWSVSASQITYQFILAFEPPFLSHEIKDCGSASRWLQEEDDEWTGKWRLDDEIKDGYWAKRRSHIRNEFYFDMVGALEGENKYEDLEKAVKPVPWICLIICLG
;
A
#
# COMPACT_ATOMS: atom_id res chain seq x y z
N MET A 1 0.33 -7.53 29.84
CA MET A 1 -0.08 -7.92 28.48
C MET A 1 -0.21 -6.63 27.67
N PRO A 2 0.07 -6.63 26.36
CA PRO A 2 -0.10 -5.44 25.52
C PRO A 2 -1.54 -4.92 25.62
N GLN A 3 -1.73 -3.60 25.65
CA GLN A 3 -3.07 -2.98 25.63
C GLN A 3 -3.63 -2.87 24.21
N TYR A 4 -2.86 -3.28 23.20
CA TYR A 4 -3.23 -3.26 21.79
C TYR A 4 -3.28 -4.67 21.19
N GLN A 5 -3.96 -4.79 20.07
CA GLN A 5 -4.04 -5.98 19.22
C GLN A 5 -3.35 -5.74 17.88
N ILE A 6 -2.55 -6.73 17.47
CA ILE A 6 -1.89 -6.70 16.16
C ILE A 6 -2.79 -7.40 15.14
N MET A 7 -3.23 -6.65 14.15
CA MET A 7 -3.89 -7.12 12.95
C MET A 7 -2.91 -7.10 11.79
N VAL A 8 -2.89 -8.17 11.01
CA VAL A 8 -2.04 -8.27 9.82
C VAL A 8 -2.93 -8.40 8.60
N ASP A 9 -2.77 -7.45 7.69
CA ASP A 9 -3.32 -7.53 6.35
C ASP A 9 -2.29 -8.15 5.41
N GLY A 10 -2.75 -9.03 4.54
CA GLY A 10 -1.90 -9.76 3.61
C GLY A 10 -2.30 -11.22 3.48
N ARG A 11 -2.45 -11.66 2.22
CA ARG A 11 -2.68 -13.06 1.90
C ARG A 11 -1.35 -13.78 1.73
N LYS A 12 -1.23 -15.03 2.20
CA LYS A 12 -0.03 -15.87 2.04
C LYS A 12 1.24 -15.31 2.74
N THR A 13 1.08 -14.63 3.87
CA THR A 13 2.19 -14.15 4.73
C THR A 13 3.08 -15.29 5.26
N LEU A 14 2.54 -16.50 5.35
CA LEU A 14 3.29 -17.67 5.81
C LEU A 14 4.18 -18.24 4.71
N SER A 15 5.48 -18.30 4.97
CA SER A 15 6.43 -19.00 4.12
C SER A 15 5.99 -20.44 3.88
N LYS A 16 5.97 -20.86 2.60
CA LYS A 16 5.66 -22.24 2.20
C LYS A 16 6.59 -23.25 2.87
N LEU A 17 7.83 -22.85 3.16
CA LEU A 17 8.86 -23.66 3.80
C LEU A 17 8.48 -24.15 5.20
N LEU A 18 7.53 -23.48 5.88
CA LEU A 18 6.99 -23.92 7.17
C LEU A 18 6.15 -25.20 7.07
N ARG A 19 5.71 -25.59 5.87
CA ARG A 19 4.77 -26.70 5.65
C ARG A 19 5.35 -27.90 4.89
N VAL A 20 6.58 -27.81 4.39
CA VAL A 20 7.16 -28.84 3.52
C VAL A 20 7.62 -30.06 4.32
N ASN A 21 8.66 -29.90 5.14
CA ASN A 21 9.21 -30.96 6.00
C ASN A 21 9.81 -30.35 7.27
N GLN A 22 10.28 -31.19 8.19
CA GLN A 22 10.81 -30.74 9.49
C GLN A 22 12.06 -29.86 9.35
N GLU A 23 13.00 -30.23 8.50
CA GLU A 23 14.26 -29.50 8.30
C GLU A 23 14.00 -28.12 7.68
N SER A 24 13.21 -28.07 6.60
CA SER A 24 12.74 -26.83 5.95
C SER A 24 12.02 -25.93 6.94
N ARG A 25 11.15 -26.49 7.78
CA ARG A 25 10.44 -25.72 8.81
C ARG A 25 11.41 -25.15 9.84
N GLN A 26 12.39 -25.92 10.31
CA GLN A 26 13.38 -25.45 11.28
C GLN A 26 14.24 -24.32 10.69
N THR A 27 14.70 -24.47 9.45
CA THR A 27 15.46 -23.44 8.73
C THR A 27 14.63 -22.16 8.55
N ALA A 28 13.36 -22.27 8.13
CA ALA A 28 12.46 -21.13 7.99
C ALA A 28 12.22 -20.43 9.34
N LEU A 29 12.02 -21.17 10.43
CA LEU A 29 11.83 -20.60 11.77
C LEU A 29 13.10 -19.93 12.32
N ARG A 30 14.29 -20.36 11.90
CA ARG A 30 15.56 -19.70 12.24
C ARG A 30 15.73 -18.40 11.44
N PHE A 31 15.34 -18.42 10.18
CA PHE A 31 15.37 -17.21 9.33
C PHE A 31 14.36 -16.17 9.84
N TYR A 32 13.08 -16.54 9.97
CA TYR A 32 12.05 -15.68 10.55
C TYR A 32 12.02 -15.80 12.07
N ARG A 33 13.05 -15.27 12.72
CA ARG A 33 13.26 -15.45 14.16
C ARG A 33 12.19 -14.77 15.02
N VAL A 34 11.61 -13.66 14.56
CA VAL A 34 10.64 -12.88 15.31
C VAL A 34 9.25 -13.49 15.09
N LYS A 35 8.53 -13.71 16.20
CA LYS A 35 7.21 -14.36 16.20
C LYS A 35 6.25 -13.49 16.98
N ILE A 36 5.28 -12.93 16.27
CA ILE A 36 4.35 -11.96 16.83
C ILE A 36 2.95 -12.58 16.81
N PRO A 37 2.33 -12.81 17.98
CA PRO A 37 0.92 -13.21 18.05
C PRO A 37 0.05 -12.12 17.42
N CYS A 38 -0.78 -12.48 16.45
CA CYS A 38 -1.60 -11.54 15.71
C CYS A 38 -2.94 -12.14 15.30
N LYS A 39 -3.79 -11.33 14.68
CA LYS A 39 -4.97 -11.79 13.97
C LYS A 39 -4.83 -11.48 12.47
N PHE A 40 -5.23 -12.42 11.64
CA PHE A 40 -5.28 -12.24 10.18
C PHE A 40 -6.71 -11.90 9.76
N SER A 41 -6.90 -10.77 9.07
CA SER A 41 -8.12 -10.46 8.31
C SER A 41 -7.95 -10.87 6.84
N HIS A 42 -9.05 -11.13 6.13
CA HIS A 42 -9.05 -11.58 4.73
C HIS A 42 -9.60 -10.54 3.74
N SER A 43 -10.07 -9.40 4.26
CA SER A 43 -10.65 -8.30 3.48
C SER A 43 -9.81 -7.03 3.68
N PRO A 44 -9.37 -6.38 2.60
CA PRO A 44 -8.87 -4.99 2.64
C PRO A 44 -9.97 -3.98 3.06
N GLU A 45 -11.24 -4.38 3.01
CA GLU A 45 -12.39 -3.59 3.48
C GLU A 45 -12.85 -4.00 4.89
N ASP A 46 -11.93 -4.07 5.85
CA ASP A 46 -12.23 -3.55 7.19
C ASP A 46 -11.37 -2.29 7.41
N GLU A 47 -11.27 -1.40 6.40
CA GLU A 47 -10.74 -0.04 6.61
C GLU A 47 -11.62 0.78 7.57
N TYR A 48 -12.72 0.19 8.04
CA TYR A 48 -13.39 0.60 9.26
C TYR A 48 -13.85 -0.63 10.04
N VAL A 49 -13.37 -0.80 11.27
CA VAL A 49 -14.25 -1.27 12.35
C VAL A 49 -15.27 -0.16 12.61
N TYR A 50 -16.15 0.09 11.64
CA TYR A 50 -17.49 0.57 11.90
C TYR A 50 -18.39 -0.57 11.51
N GLU A 51 -19.21 -0.99 12.45
CA GLU A 51 -20.28 -1.98 12.35
C GLU A 51 -21.38 -1.57 11.32
N ALA A 52 -21.03 -0.93 10.20
CA ALA A 52 -21.96 -0.33 9.27
C ALA A 52 -22.48 -1.29 8.18
N VAL A 53 -21.92 -2.51 8.07
CA VAL A 53 -22.47 -3.54 7.16
C VAL A 53 -22.50 -4.93 7.80
N GLY A 54 -22.95 -5.03 9.06
CA GLY A 54 -23.64 -6.21 9.64
C GLY A 54 -23.09 -7.63 9.45
N GLN A 55 -21.84 -7.82 8.99
CA GLN A 55 -21.25 -9.11 8.68
C GLN A 55 -19.83 -9.14 9.28
N PRO A 56 -19.66 -9.68 10.49
CA PRO A 56 -18.35 -9.71 11.14
C PRO A 56 -17.41 -10.65 10.39
N VAL A 57 -16.36 -10.09 9.76
CA VAL A 57 -15.24 -10.88 9.26
C VAL A 57 -14.46 -11.39 10.47
N LYS A 58 -14.59 -12.69 10.77
CA LYS A 58 -13.88 -13.30 11.90
C LYS A 58 -12.38 -13.33 11.64
N ALA A 59 -11.67 -12.33 12.15
CA ALA A 59 -10.22 -12.31 12.17
C ALA A 59 -9.69 -13.57 12.89
N LYS A 60 -8.77 -14.28 12.25
CA LYS A 60 -8.29 -15.58 12.75
C LYS A 60 -7.00 -15.40 13.55
N PRO A 61 -6.89 -15.95 14.78
CA PRO A 61 -5.63 -15.96 15.51
C PRO A 61 -4.53 -16.63 14.69
N GLY A 62 -3.33 -16.08 14.77
CA GLY A 62 -2.17 -16.60 14.10
C GLY A 62 -0.87 -16.01 14.63
N VAL A 63 0.21 -16.29 13.92
CA VAL A 63 1.54 -15.77 14.23
C VAL A 63 2.12 -15.16 12.96
N LEU A 64 2.52 -13.90 13.04
CA LEU A 64 3.34 -13.27 12.03
C LEU A 64 4.80 -13.66 12.29
N TYR A 65 5.43 -14.18 11.24
CA TYR A 65 6.85 -14.52 11.21
C TYR A 65 7.58 -13.42 10.47
N PHE A 66 8.59 -12.84 11.10
CA PHE A 66 9.29 -11.65 10.61
C PHE A 66 10.80 -11.80 10.81
N ASN A 67 11.57 -11.29 9.84
CA ASN A 67 13.01 -11.19 9.87
C ASN A 67 13.43 -9.70 9.79
N PRO A 68 13.85 -9.09 10.91
CA PRO A 68 14.23 -7.67 10.97
C PRO A 68 15.18 -7.19 9.89
N GLU A 69 16.14 -8.01 9.48
CA GLU A 69 17.20 -7.60 8.56
C GLU A 69 16.73 -7.54 7.11
N TYR A 70 15.65 -8.24 6.75
CA TYR A 70 15.22 -8.42 5.35
C TYR A 70 13.80 -7.97 5.07
N ASP A 71 12.90 -8.11 6.04
CA ASP A 71 11.48 -7.81 5.86
C ASP A 71 11.21 -6.34 6.20
N PHE A 72 10.23 -5.74 5.51
CA PHE A 72 9.73 -4.39 5.75
C PHE A 72 8.35 -4.49 6.41
N LEU A 73 8.14 -3.70 7.46
CA LEU A 73 6.84 -3.59 8.10
C LEU A 73 6.25 -2.21 7.78
N GLU A 74 5.08 -2.20 7.16
CA GLU A 74 4.24 -1.02 7.16
C GLU A 74 3.36 -1.08 8.39
N ILE A 75 3.36 -0.03 9.20
CA ILE A 75 2.64 -0.01 10.46
C ILE A 75 1.62 1.13 10.41
N ALA A 76 0.37 0.79 10.71
CA ALA A 76 -0.74 1.72 10.84
C ALA A 76 -1.39 1.54 12.22
N SER A 77 -1.92 2.64 12.78
CA SER A 77 -2.61 2.65 14.06
C SER A 77 -4.07 3.04 13.85
N GLU A 78 -5.02 2.23 14.32
CA GLU A 78 -6.44 2.63 14.36
C GLU A 78 -6.68 3.70 15.44
N SER A 79 -5.81 3.74 16.46
CA SER A 79 -5.78 4.82 17.45
C SER A 79 -5.16 6.07 16.85
N TRP A 80 -5.95 7.15 16.83
CA TRP A 80 -5.54 8.51 16.49
C TRP A 80 -4.40 9.02 17.39
N ARG A 81 -4.24 8.44 18.60
CA ARG A 81 -3.26 8.89 19.58
C ARG A 81 -1.85 8.35 19.34
N GLY A 82 -1.66 7.34 18.49
CA GLY A 82 -0.33 6.80 18.14
C GLY A 82 0.45 6.14 19.29
N ASP A 83 -0.07 6.13 20.52
CA ASP A 83 0.59 5.56 21.72
C ASP A 83 0.96 4.07 21.53
N ASP A 84 0.12 3.32 20.81
CA ASP A 84 0.31 1.89 20.52
C ASP A 84 1.59 1.60 19.73
N LEU A 85 2.09 2.58 18.97
CA LEU A 85 3.30 2.43 18.17
C LEU A 85 4.56 2.41 19.05
N PHE A 86 4.57 3.17 20.14
CA PHE A 86 5.67 3.15 21.10
C PHE A 86 5.72 1.80 21.81
N ASP A 87 4.57 1.28 22.23
CA ASP A 87 4.47 -0.02 22.86
C ASP A 87 4.77 -1.16 21.87
N LEU A 88 4.42 -1.00 20.59
CA LEU A 88 4.84 -1.92 19.54
C LEU A 88 6.35 -1.93 19.37
N ALA A 89 6.99 -0.77 19.22
CA ALA A 89 8.45 -0.70 19.11
C ALA A 89 9.13 -1.33 20.33
N TYR A 90 8.61 -1.06 21.53
CA TYR A 90 9.08 -1.66 22.77
C TYR A 90 8.94 -3.19 22.76
N HIS A 91 7.76 -3.72 22.47
CA HIS A 91 7.53 -5.16 22.44
C HIS A 91 8.29 -5.87 21.31
N LEU A 92 8.40 -5.27 20.13
CA LEU A 92 9.22 -5.81 19.04
C LEU A 92 10.66 -6.02 19.50
N LYS A 93 11.26 -5.02 20.15
CA LYS A 93 12.65 -5.08 20.59
C LYS A 93 12.85 -5.91 21.86
N LYS A 94 11.99 -5.77 22.87
CA LYS A 94 12.23 -6.36 24.20
C LYS A 94 11.52 -7.69 24.42
N THR A 95 10.45 -7.97 23.69
CA THR A 95 9.60 -9.14 23.92
C THR A 95 9.67 -10.14 22.77
N TYR A 96 9.50 -9.70 21.52
CA TYR A 96 9.29 -10.59 20.38
C TYR A 96 10.57 -10.95 19.63
N ASP A 97 11.57 -10.06 19.59
CA ASP A 97 12.87 -10.34 18.98
C ASP A 97 13.85 -10.92 19.99
N PRO A 98 14.24 -12.20 19.86
CA PRO A 98 15.23 -12.83 20.74
C PRO A 98 16.61 -12.16 20.69
N SER A 99 16.91 -11.45 19.60
CA SER A 99 18.19 -10.73 19.43
C SER A 99 18.14 -9.28 19.91
N HIS A 100 16.97 -8.82 20.37
CA HIS A 100 16.75 -7.44 20.84
C HIS A 100 17.14 -6.35 19.83
N ILE A 101 17.06 -6.66 18.54
CA ILE A 101 17.31 -5.70 17.46
C ILE A 101 16.04 -4.90 17.26
N GLY A 102 14.88 -5.56 17.07
CA GLY A 102 13.61 -4.88 16.83
C GLY A 102 13.43 -4.49 15.37
N LEU A 103 13.00 -3.26 15.08
CA LEU A 103 12.73 -2.80 13.72
C LEU A 103 13.98 -2.22 13.05
N LEU A 104 14.27 -2.64 11.81
CA LEU A 104 15.34 -2.07 10.98
C LEU A 104 14.83 -1.50 9.65
N ASN A 105 13.77 -2.07 9.08
CA ASN A 105 13.22 -1.63 7.80
C ASN A 105 11.74 -1.29 7.98
N LEU A 106 11.39 -0.05 7.66
CA LEU A 106 10.07 0.52 7.91
C LEU A 106 9.44 0.97 6.60
N ALA A 107 8.13 0.79 6.48
CA ALA A 107 7.33 1.39 5.43
C ALA A 107 6.25 2.29 6.04
N ILE A 108 5.95 3.36 5.32
CA ILE A 108 4.99 4.39 5.69
C ILE A 108 4.13 4.61 4.45
N GLY A 109 2.80 4.57 4.54
CA GLY A 109 1.95 4.64 3.34
C GLY A 109 0.45 4.49 3.53
N GLY A 110 0.00 3.91 4.64
CA GLY A 110 -1.42 3.84 5.00
C GLY A 110 -1.99 5.19 5.47
N GLY A 111 -3.31 5.34 5.34
CA GLY A 111 -4.07 6.52 5.81
C GLY A 111 -3.89 6.82 7.31
N ASN A 112 -3.52 5.81 8.11
CA ASN A 112 -3.17 5.95 9.53
C ASN A 112 -1.73 5.50 9.83
N SER A 113 -0.83 5.64 8.87
CA SER A 113 0.59 5.33 9.07
C SER A 113 1.30 6.44 9.87
N LEU A 114 2.55 6.17 10.26
CA LEU A 114 3.40 7.06 11.07
C LEU A 114 3.45 8.52 10.59
N SER A 115 3.22 8.79 9.30
CA SER A 115 3.22 10.15 8.73
C SER A 115 1.87 10.88 8.80
N VAL A 116 0.80 10.22 9.23
CA VAL A 116 -0.56 10.79 9.31
C VAL A 116 -1.10 10.76 10.75
N THR A 117 -0.58 9.87 11.59
CA THR A 117 -0.85 9.88 13.03
C THR A 117 -0.24 11.11 13.71
N ASP A 118 -0.90 11.64 14.74
CA ASP A 118 -0.46 12.78 15.56
C ASP A 118 0.81 12.50 16.42
N LEU A 119 1.67 11.56 16.01
CA LEU A 119 2.95 11.26 16.68
C LEU A 119 3.88 12.46 16.70
N GLU A 120 3.81 13.28 15.65
CA GLU A 120 4.48 14.57 15.59
C GLU A 120 3.86 15.60 16.53
N GLN A 121 2.76 15.30 17.23
CA GLN A 121 2.14 16.18 18.23
C GLN A 121 2.46 15.70 19.64
N ILE A 122 2.75 14.42 19.82
CA ILE A 122 3.15 13.83 21.11
C ILE A 122 4.49 14.42 21.55
N ASN A 123 4.55 14.92 22.78
CA ASN A 123 5.79 15.38 23.37
C ASN A 123 6.55 14.17 23.95
N PRO A 124 7.82 13.93 23.56
CA PRO A 124 8.61 12.84 24.12
C PRO A 124 8.69 12.86 25.66
N VAL A 125 8.54 14.01 26.30
CA VAL A 125 8.55 14.11 27.77
C VAL A 125 7.38 13.36 28.42
N ASP A 126 6.24 13.27 27.73
CA ASP A 126 5.01 12.64 28.24
C ASP A 126 5.05 11.11 28.13
N VAL A 127 5.99 10.56 27.36
CA VAL A 127 6.16 9.12 27.18
C VAL A 127 7.08 8.56 28.27
N ASN A 128 6.71 7.38 28.79
CA ASN A 128 7.51 6.67 29.78
C ASN A 128 8.98 6.58 29.34
N ALA A 129 9.92 6.89 30.24
CA ALA A 129 11.34 7.02 29.92
C ALA A 129 11.94 5.77 29.25
N GLN A 130 11.53 4.57 29.66
CA GLN A 130 12.03 3.30 29.10
C GLN A 130 11.51 3.08 27.69
N ILE A 131 10.22 3.32 27.47
CA ILE A 131 9.58 3.20 26.16
C ILE A 131 10.16 4.26 25.20
N ARG A 132 10.29 5.50 25.66
CA ARG A 132 10.93 6.60 24.91
C ARG A 132 12.34 6.22 24.46
N GLN A 133 13.17 5.71 25.37
CA GLN A 133 14.53 5.32 25.03
C GLN A 133 14.54 4.24 23.95
N VAL A 134 13.72 3.19 24.10
CA VAL A 134 13.63 2.12 23.11
C VAL A 134 13.13 2.64 21.77
N PHE A 135 12.17 3.56 21.76
CA PHE A 135 11.68 4.16 20.53
C PHE A 135 12.75 5.01 19.83
N GLN A 136 13.48 5.86 20.55
CA GLN A 136 14.60 6.63 20.01
C GLN A 136 15.70 5.71 19.43
N GLU A 137 16.06 4.65 20.17
CA GLU A 137 17.00 3.64 19.67
C GLU A 137 16.47 2.93 18.41
N THR A 138 15.16 2.64 18.37
CA THR A 138 14.52 1.99 17.23
C THR A 138 14.54 2.87 16.00
N LEU A 139 14.24 4.17 16.13
CA LEU A 139 14.36 5.11 15.02
C LEU A 139 15.81 5.31 14.56
N ALA A 140 16.75 5.40 15.51
CA ALA A 140 18.17 5.62 15.22
C ALA A 140 18.83 4.44 14.49
N GLN A 141 18.37 3.21 14.71
CA GLN A 141 18.96 2.02 14.07
C GLN A 141 18.32 1.65 12.73
N LEU A 142 17.27 2.35 12.29
CA LEU A 142 16.63 2.08 11.00
C LEU A 142 17.67 2.15 9.88
N ARG A 143 17.53 1.24 8.92
CA ARG A 143 18.40 1.12 7.75
C ARG A 143 17.72 1.64 6.50
N GLU A 144 16.47 1.23 6.28
CA GLU A 144 15.67 1.62 5.12
C GLU A 144 14.29 2.09 5.56
N VAL A 145 13.85 3.24 5.02
CA VAL A 145 12.49 3.77 5.20
C VAL A 145 11.85 3.98 3.84
N PHE A 146 10.70 3.33 3.63
CA PHE A 146 9.93 3.41 2.39
C PHE A 146 8.72 4.31 2.59
N PHE A 147 8.58 5.31 1.73
CA PHE A 147 7.38 6.13 1.63
C PHE A 147 6.55 5.60 0.46
N ILE A 148 5.40 5.03 0.75
CA ILE A 148 4.53 4.34 -0.19
C ILE A 148 3.31 5.22 -0.44
N THR A 149 3.20 5.75 -1.65
CA THR A 149 2.01 6.44 -2.11
C THR A 149 1.14 5.46 -2.89
N ARG A 150 0.00 5.10 -2.29
CA ARG A 150 -1.08 4.37 -2.97
C ARG A 150 -2.12 5.36 -3.47
N THR A 151 -2.43 5.31 -4.76
CA THR A 151 -3.44 6.19 -5.36
C THR A 151 -4.47 5.37 -6.14
N ARG A 152 -5.74 5.75 -6.05
CA ARG A 152 -6.82 5.20 -6.87
C ARG A 152 -7.06 6.01 -8.14
N ALA A 153 -6.26 7.05 -8.35
CA ALA A 153 -6.33 7.96 -9.47
C ALA A 153 -4.97 8.07 -10.17
N GLY A 154 -4.96 8.56 -11.42
CA GLY A 154 -3.73 8.83 -12.16
C GLY A 154 -3.32 7.76 -13.16
N ARG A 155 -3.93 6.55 -13.16
CA ARG A 155 -3.85 5.62 -14.30
C ARG A 155 -4.66 6.08 -15.51
N ARG A 156 -5.83 6.65 -15.23
CA ARG A 156 -6.71 7.30 -16.22
C ARG A 156 -7.01 8.71 -15.75
N ILE A 157 -6.72 9.71 -16.58
CA ILE A 157 -7.07 11.11 -16.34
C ILE A 157 -7.88 11.61 -17.53
N LEU A 158 -9.10 12.06 -17.27
CA LEU A 158 -10.13 12.41 -18.25
C LEU A 158 -10.38 13.92 -18.27
N GLY A 159 -9.29 14.69 -18.38
CA GLY A 159 -9.34 16.16 -18.35
C GLY A 159 -10.12 16.69 -17.14
N LEU A 160 -10.98 17.69 -17.38
CA LEU A 160 -11.84 18.31 -16.35
C LEU A 160 -12.71 17.32 -15.58
N ALA A 161 -13.17 16.24 -16.22
CA ALA A 161 -14.08 15.30 -15.58
C ALA A 161 -13.42 14.49 -14.46
N SER A 162 -12.09 14.34 -14.49
CA SER A 162 -11.36 13.69 -13.41
C SER A 162 -11.14 14.60 -12.20
N GLY A 163 -11.40 15.90 -12.30
CA GLY A 163 -11.08 16.87 -11.24
C GLY A 163 -9.57 17.00 -10.94
N ILE A 164 -8.72 16.43 -11.81
CA ILE A 164 -7.25 16.48 -11.69
C ILE A 164 -6.73 17.61 -12.58
N PRO A 165 -5.97 18.56 -12.03
CA PRO A 165 -5.34 19.61 -12.84
C PRO A 165 -4.34 18.98 -13.81
N VAL A 166 -4.60 19.12 -15.10
CA VAL A 166 -3.70 18.73 -16.19
C VAL A 166 -3.41 19.94 -17.07
N ALA A 167 -2.24 19.95 -17.73
CA ALA A 167 -1.81 21.09 -18.55
C ALA A 167 -2.79 21.40 -19.69
N ASP A 168 -3.45 20.37 -20.22
CA ASP A 168 -4.57 20.50 -21.16
C ASP A 168 -5.82 19.86 -20.56
N SER A 169 -6.78 20.69 -20.19
CA SER A 169 -8.03 20.32 -19.53
C SER A 169 -8.97 19.46 -20.38
N HIS A 170 -8.70 19.33 -21.68
CA HIS A 170 -9.47 18.50 -22.61
C HIS A 170 -8.75 17.19 -22.97
N LYS A 171 -7.50 17.03 -22.55
CA LYS A 171 -6.71 15.83 -22.88
C LYS A 171 -7.04 14.66 -21.95
N CYS A 172 -7.33 13.52 -22.56
CA CYS A 172 -7.35 12.23 -21.86
C CYS A 172 -5.94 11.63 -21.83
N ILE A 173 -5.49 11.21 -20.64
CA ILE A 173 -4.18 10.64 -20.39
C ILE A 173 -4.36 9.23 -19.82
N PHE A 174 -3.63 8.28 -20.39
CA PHE A 174 -3.63 6.88 -19.99
C PHE A 174 -2.23 6.45 -19.58
N ASN A 175 -1.99 6.36 -18.28
CA ASN A 175 -0.70 5.99 -17.70
C ASN A 175 -0.62 4.47 -17.53
N ARG A 176 -0.47 3.77 -18.65
CA ARG A 176 -0.43 2.29 -18.71
C ARG A 176 0.70 1.72 -17.86
N SER A 177 1.80 2.45 -17.79
CA SER A 177 3.05 2.03 -17.13
C SER A 177 3.02 2.19 -15.61
N PHE A 178 2.00 2.86 -15.08
CA PHE A 178 1.86 3.18 -13.65
C PHE A 178 1.86 1.88 -12.83
N PRO A 179 2.76 1.69 -11.85
CA PRO A 179 2.81 0.43 -11.10
C PRO A 179 1.49 0.12 -10.39
N ILE A 180 1.15 -1.15 -10.19
CA ILE A 180 -0.11 -1.52 -9.54
C ILE A 180 0.19 -2.25 -8.22
N ALA A 181 -0.57 -1.96 -7.18
CA ALA A 181 -0.46 -2.63 -5.89
C ALA A 181 -0.99 -4.07 -5.99
N THR A 182 -0.38 -4.98 -5.24
CA THR A 182 -0.89 -6.36 -5.11
C THR A 182 -1.21 -6.72 -3.67
N VAL A 183 -1.83 -7.89 -3.46
CA VAL A 183 -2.28 -8.35 -2.12
C VAL A 183 -1.41 -9.46 -1.50
N THR A 184 -0.36 -9.92 -2.19
CA THR A 184 0.55 -11.01 -1.77
C THR A 184 1.94 -10.52 -1.35
N PRO A 185 2.29 -10.38 -0.07
CA PRO A 185 3.43 -9.57 0.43
C PRO A 185 4.85 -10.13 0.15
N GLY A 186 4.99 -11.17 -0.67
CA GLY A 186 6.28 -11.82 -0.94
C GLY A 186 6.77 -11.58 -2.36
N PHE A 187 7.81 -10.76 -2.54
CA PHE A 187 8.49 -10.57 -3.82
C PHE A 187 9.99 -10.31 -3.66
N GLU A 188 10.73 -10.57 -4.73
CA GLU A 188 12.13 -10.22 -4.85
C GLU A 188 12.26 -8.74 -5.25
N ARG A 189 13.03 -7.98 -4.46
CA ARG A 189 13.24 -6.57 -4.69
C ARG A 189 14.30 -6.36 -5.78
N LEU A 190 13.94 -5.62 -6.82
CA LEU A 190 14.91 -5.04 -7.73
C LEU A 190 15.41 -3.71 -7.16
N LYS A 191 16.73 -3.43 -7.26
CA LYS A 191 17.31 -2.16 -6.80
C LYS A 191 16.72 -0.93 -7.51
N ARG A 192 16.26 -1.12 -8.74
CA ARG A 192 15.63 -0.12 -9.58
C ARG A 192 14.67 -0.84 -10.51
N ASP A 193 13.54 -0.21 -10.81
CA ASP A 193 12.68 -0.68 -11.90
C ASP A 193 13.49 -0.68 -13.20
N PRO A 194 13.68 -1.85 -13.86
CA PRO A 194 14.50 -1.95 -15.06
C PRO A 194 13.80 -1.35 -16.28
N ARG A 195 12.50 -1.03 -16.19
CA ARG A 195 11.75 -0.44 -17.30
C ARG A 195 12.17 1.01 -17.47
N LEU A 196 12.25 1.45 -18.73
CA LEU A 196 12.40 2.86 -19.03
C LEU A 196 11.14 3.60 -18.59
N ILE A 197 11.32 4.76 -17.96
CA ILE A 197 10.20 5.66 -17.67
C ILE A 197 9.67 6.14 -19.02
N SER A 198 8.50 5.64 -19.37
CA SER A 198 7.80 5.99 -20.60
C SER A 198 7.18 7.38 -20.50
N GLU A 199 6.84 7.94 -21.66
CA GLU A 199 6.29 9.29 -21.78
C GLU A 199 4.97 9.49 -21.01
N ASP A 200 4.16 8.43 -20.89
CA ASP A 200 2.90 8.46 -20.14
C ASP A 200 3.13 8.84 -18.65
N LEU A 201 4.19 8.33 -18.02
CA LEU A 201 4.52 8.65 -16.63
C LEU A 201 5.02 10.08 -16.40
N LYS A 202 5.20 10.90 -17.43
CA LYS A 202 5.52 12.33 -17.25
C LYS A 202 4.33 13.14 -16.73
N GLN A 203 3.11 12.63 -16.85
CA GLN A 203 1.88 13.31 -16.45
C GLN A 203 1.12 12.50 -15.39
N THR A 204 1.81 12.14 -14.31
CA THR A 204 1.23 11.45 -13.16
C THR A 204 0.73 12.43 -12.11
N HIS A 205 -0.50 12.25 -11.66
CA HIS A 205 -1.01 12.90 -10.45
C HIS A 205 -0.81 11.98 -9.24
N VAL A 206 -0.11 12.47 -8.21
CA VAL A 206 0.31 11.69 -7.04
C VAL A 206 -0.28 12.30 -5.75
N GLY A 207 -1.53 12.81 -5.82
CA GLY A 207 -2.24 13.36 -4.66
C GLY A 207 -1.41 14.38 -3.86
N GLU A 208 -1.41 14.22 -2.53
CA GLU A 208 -0.60 15.01 -1.57
C GLU A 208 0.92 14.85 -1.73
N GLY A 209 1.35 13.89 -2.55
CA GLY A 209 2.73 13.67 -2.94
C GLY A 209 3.60 13.01 -1.86
N PRO A 210 4.64 12.27 -2.28
CA PRO A 210 5.57 11.60 -1.36
C PRO A 210 6.34 12.57 -0.45
N MET A 211 6.52 13.82 -0.88
CA MET A 211 7.30 14.82 -0.15
C MET A 211 6.66 15.23 1.17
N ARG A 212 5.33 15.22 1.25
CA ARG A 212 4.61 15.53 2.49
C ARG A 212 4.91 14.49 3.57
N MET A 213 4.96 13.21 3.20
CA MET A 213 5.33 12.13 4.12
C MET A 213 6.77 12.27 4.63
N ALA A 214 7.69 12.63 3.74
CA ALA A 214 9.09 12.87 4.11
C ALA A 214 9.24 14.06 5.07
N TYR A 215 8.43 15.12 4.89
CA TYR A 215 8.40 16.26 5.81
C TYR A 215 7.94 15.88 7.21
N TYR A 216 6.84 15.14 7.34
CA TYR A 216 6.34 14.68 8.65
C TYR A 216 7.32 13.71 9.32
N TRP A 217 7.92 12.83 8.53
CA TRP A 217 8.97 11.94 9.02
C TRP A 217 10.18 12.70 9.57
N GLN A 218 10.67 13.72 8.87
CA GLN A 218 11.78 14.54 9.36
C GLN A 218 11.38 15.29 10.64
N SER A 219 10.17 15.85 10.68
CA SER A 219 9.63 16.54 11.86
C SER A 219 9.55 15.63 13.08
N LEU A 220 9.18 14.36 12.86
CA LEU A 220 9.18 13.33 13.89
C LEU A 220 10.62 13.07 14.39
N LEU A 221 11.58 12.84 13.50
CA LEU A 221 12.98 12.60 13.89
C LEU A 221 13.57 13.76 14.71
N ASP A 222 13.31 15.00 14.27
CA ASP A 222 13.80 16.21 14.94
C ASP A 222 13.19 16.34 16.35
N ARG A 223 11.87 16.15 16.46
CA ARG A 223 11.16 16.18 17.75
C ARG A 223 11.69 15.14 18.73
N TRP A 224 12.01 13.96 18.23
CA TRP A 224 12.53 12.86 19.05
C TRP A 224 14.06 12.92 19.22
N SER A 225 14.71 13.96 18.69
CA SER A 225 16.16 14.18 18.76
C SER A 225 16.97 12.99 18.22
N VAL A 226 16.49 12.39 17.12
CA VAL A 226 17.11 11.22 16.48
C VAL A 226 17.85 11.65 15.22
N SER A 227 19.12 11.25 15.11
CA SER A 227 19.88 11.42 13.88
C SER A 227 19.61 10.27 12.91
N ALA A 228 19.27 10.62 11.67
CA ALA A 228 18.90 9.68 10.62
C ALA A 228 19.91 9.61 9.45
N SER A 229 21.18 9.95 9.70
CA SER A 229 22.20 10.05 8.64
C SER A 229 22.48 8.73 7.89
N GLN A 230 22.21 7.60 8.54
CA GLN A 230 22.41 6.25 8.03
C GLN A 230 21.18 5.68 7.29
N ILE A 231 20.02 6.32 7.40
CA ILE A 231 18.77 5.81 6.83
C ILE A 231 18.78 6.02 5.31
N THR A 232 18.56 4.95 4.56
CA THR A 232 18.28 5.03 3.12
C THR A 232 16.79 5.22 2.90
N TYR A 233 16.43 6.31 2.23
CA TYR A 233 15.05 6.63 1.89
C TYR A 233 14.70 6.17 0.48
N GLN A 234 13.53 5.54 0.32
CA GLN A 234 12.98 5.19 -0.98
C GLN A 234 11.51 5.59 -1.07
N PHE A 235 11.09 5.96 -2.27
CA PHE A 235 9.72 6.33 -2.57
C PHE A 235 9.12 5.31 -3.51
N ILE A 236 7.95 4.80 -3.14
CA ILE A 236 7.19 3.82 -3.91
C ILE A 236 5.89 4.48 -4.32
N LEU A 237 5.55 4.32 -5.59
CA LEU A 237 4.28 4.74 -6.15
C LEU A 237 3.55 3.52 -6.68
N ALA A 238 2.31 3.32 -6.25
CA ALA A 238 1.46 2.24 -6.74
C ALA A 238 0.03 2.73 -6.92
N PHE A 239 -0.60 2.27 -7.99
CA PHE A 239 -2.02 2.37 -8.20
C PHE A 239 -2.74 1.28 -7.41
N GLU A 240 -3.73 1.65 -6.63
CA GLU A 240 -4.58 0.71 -5.92
C GLU A 240 -5.88 0.50 -6.71
N PRO A 241 -6.13 -0.70 -7.27
CA PRO A 241 -7.37 -0.99 -7.95
C PRO A 241 -8.57 -0.87 -7.01
N PRO A 242 -9.73 -0.37 -7.49
CA PRO A 242 -10.95 -0.33 -6.70
C PRO A 242 -11.37 -1.75 -6.27
N PHE A 243 -11.73 -1.91 -4.99
CA PHE A 243 -11.80 -3.19 -4.28
C PHE A 243 -12.84 -4.21 -4.79
N LEU A 244 -13.84 -3.77 -5.55
CA LEU A 244 -15.07 -4.54 -5.70
C LEU A 244 -15.04 -5.73 -6.64
N SER A 245 -13.96 -6.03 -7.36
CA SER A 245 -14.02 -7.20 -8.26
C SER A 245 -12.74 -7.98 -8.57
N HIS A 246 -11.51 -7.47 -8.44
CA HIS A 246 -10.33 -8.24 -8.90
C HIS A 246 -9.06 -8.00 -8.08
N GLU A 247 -8.92 -8.69 -6.95
CA GLU A 247 -7.65 -8.71 -6.21
C GLU A 247 -6.50 -9.23 -7.09
N ILE A 248 -5.46 -8.42 -7.26
CA ILE A 248 -4.27 -8.80 -8.01
C ILE A 248 -3.32 -9.58 -7.09
N LYS A 249 -3.30 -10.90 -7.28
CA LYS A 249 -2.57 -11.87 -6.46
C LYS A 249 -1.33 -12.43 -7.14
N ASP A 250 -1.31 -12.41 -8.46
CA ASP A 250 -0.32 -13.04 -9.33
C ASP A 250 -0.37 -12.43 -10.73
N CYS A 251 0.55 -12.84 -11.60
CA CYS A 251 0.60 -12.34 -12.98
C CYS A 251 -0.67 -12.63 -13.79
N GLY A 252 -1.37 -13.74 -13.50
CA GLY A 252 -2.59 -14.11 -14.22
C GLY A 252 -3.78 -13.21 -13.85
N SER A 253 -3.97 -12.93 -12.57
CA SER A 253 -4.93 -11.94 -12.09
C SER A 253 -4.60 -10.53 -12.55
N ALA A 254 -3.31 -10.13 -12.57
CA ALA A 254 -2.88 -8.84 -13.12
C ALA A 254 -3.25 -8.71 -14.60
N SER A 255 -2.97 -9.76 -15.40
CA SER A 255 -3.25 -9.75 -16.84
C SER A 255 -4.75 -9.64 -17.13
N ARG A 256 -5.60 -10.32 -16.35
CA ARG A 256 -7.06 -10.21 -16.48
C ARG A 256 -7.56 -8.81 -16.15
N TRP A 257 -7.09 -8.25 -15.03
CA TRP A 257 -7.45 -6.90 -14.62
C TRP A 257 -7.05 -5.85 -15.67
N LEU A 258 -5.85 -5.99 -16.25
CA LEU A 258 -5.39 -5.10 -17.31
C LEU A 258 -6.23 -5.22 -18.58
N GLN A 259 -6.67 -6.43 -18.93
CA GLN A 259 -7.55 -6.63 -20.07
C GLN A 259 -8.90 -5.95 -19.84
N GLU A 260 -9.48 -6.12 -18.65
CA GLU A 260 -10.73 -5.47 -18.26
C GLU A 260 -10.60 -3.94 -18.28
N GLU A 261 -9.52 -3.40 -17.72
CA GLU A 261 -9.19 -1.97 -17.75
C GLU A 261 -9.05 -1.46 -19.19
N ASP A 262 -8.32 -2.19 -20.04
CA ASP A 262 -8.09 -1.79 -21.42
C ASP A 262 -9.37 -1.80 -22.26
N ASP A 263 -10.17 -2.85 -22.13
CA ASP A 263 -11.46 -2.93 -22.79
C ASP A 263 -12.44 -1.85 -22.26
N GLU A 264 -12.31 -1.43 -20.99
CA GLU A 264 -13.03 -0.28 -20.44
C GLU A 264 -12.57 1.03 -21.07
N TRP A 265 -11.26 1.23 -21.21
CA TRP A 265 -10.66 2.45 -21.77
C TRP A 265 -10.95 2.59 -23.27
N THR A 266 -10.92 1.47 -24.00
CA THR A 266 -11.17 1.39 -25.45
C THR A 266 -12.65 1.26 -25.82
N GLY A 267 -13.53 1.03 -24.84
CA GLY A 267 -14.96 0.83 -25.08
C GLY A 267 -15.29 -0.50 -25.78
N LYS A 268 -14.32 -1.41 -25.92
CA LYS A 268 -14.42 -2.67 -26.69
C LYS A 268 -15.48 -3.63 -26.15
N TRP A 269 -15.87 -3.51 -24.88
CA TRP A 269 -16.89 -4.39 -24.28
C TRP A 269 -18.32 -4.20 -24.81
N ARG A 270 -18.70 -3.08 -25.46
CA ARG A 270 -20.14 -2.72 -25.50
C ARG A 270 -20.59 -2.03 -26.79
N LEU A 271 -21.09 -2.84 -27.73
CA LEU A 271 -21.86 -2.41 -28.90
C LEU A 271 -23.25 -1.84 -28.53
N ASP A 272 -23.72 -2.04 -27.30
CA ASP A 272 -25.09 -1.74 -26.86
C ASP A 272 -25.23 -0.53 -25.91
N ASP A 273 -24.13 0.08 -25.45
CA ASP A 273 -24.19 1.25 -24.58
C ASP A 273 -24.44 2.53 -25.41
N GLU A 274 -25.40 3.35 -24.99
CA GLU A 274 -25.66 4.68 -25.58
C GLU A 274 -24.44 5.58 -25.33
N ILE A 275 -23.66 5.85 -26.38
CA ILE A 275 -22.53 6.78 -26.34
C ILE A 275 -23.06 8.19 -26.64
N LYS A 276 -22.93 9.08 -25.67
CA LYS A 276 -23.27 10.50 -25.79
C LYS A 276 -22.02 11.32 -26.04
N ASP A 277 -22.11 12.23 -27.01
CA ASP A 277 -21.07 13.20 -27.38
C ASP A 277 -19.70 12.58 -27.72
N GLY A 278 -19.64 11.29 -28.10
CA GLY A 278 -18.41 10.59 -28.50
C GLY A 278 -17.51 10.12 -27.33
N TYR A 279 -17.81 10.52 -26.10
CA TYR A 279 -16.95 10.26 -24.94
C TYR A 279 -17.69 9.75 -23.71
N TRP A 280 -19.03 9.83 -23.62
CA TRP A 280 -19.78 9.44 -22.42
C TRP A 280 -20.59 8.16 -22.67
N ALA A 281 -20.27 7.08 -21.96
CA ALA A 281 -21.04 5.84 -22.00
C ALA A 281 -22.04 5.78 -20.84
N LYS A 282 -23.30 5.46 -21.15
CA LYS A 282 -24.35 5.22 -20.16
C LYS A 282 -24.14 3.88 -19.45
N ARG A 283 -23.78 3.91 -18.18
CA ARG A 283 -23.57 2.74 -17.32
C ARG A 283 -24.70 2.54 -16.33
N ARG A 284 -24.93 1.29 -15.92
CA ARG A 284 -25.79 0.95 -14.79
C ARG A 284 -24.91 0.66 -13.57
N SER A 285 -25.18 1.32 -12.45
CA SER A 285 -24.53 1.02 -11.18
C SER A 285 -25.02 -0.33 -10.64
N HIS A 286 -24.09 -1.26 -10.42
CA HIS A 286 -24.41 -2.54 -9.79
C HIS A 286 -24.87 -2.38 -8.32
N ILE A 287 -24.52 -1.27 -7.69
CA ILE A 287 -24.82 -0.98 -6.29
C ILE A 287 -26.18 -0.28 -6.15
N ARG A 288 -26.48 0.68 -7.04
CA ARG A 288 -27.67 1.55 -6.92
C ARG A 288 -28.79 1.21 -7.91
N ASN A 289 -28.54 0.33 -8.87
CA ASN A 289 -29.45 0.03 -9.98
C ASN A 289 -29.89 1.28 -10.79
N GLU A 290 -29.10 2.36 -10.70
CA GLU A 290 -29.31 3.63 -11.40
C GLU A 290 -28.39 3.72 -12.62
N PHE A 291 -28.77 4.55 -13.59
CA PHE A 291 -27.92 4.86 -14.73
C PHE A 291 -27.05 6.10 -14.43
N TYR A 292 -25.76 6.03 -14.75
CA TYR A 292 -24.82 7.14 -14.72
C TYR A 292 -24.04 7.18 -16.04
N PHE A 293 -23.49 8.34 -16.41
CA PHE A 293 -22.62 8.44 -17.58
C PHE A 293 -21.16 8.42 -17.11
N ASP A 294 -20.34 7.60 -17.75
CA ASP A 294 -18.92 7.44 -17.47
C ASP A 294 -18.12 7.75 -18.72
N MET A 295 -17.01 8.45 -18.59
CA MET A 295 -16.26 8.91 -19.76
C MET A 295 -15.31 7.82 -20.26
N VAL A 296 -15.41 7.47 -21.55
CA VAL A 296 -14.60 6.49 -22.27
C VAL A 296 -13.59 7.26 -23.14
N GLY A 297 -12.35 7.38 -22.67
CA GLY A 297 -11.40 8.35 -23.21
C GLY A 297 -10.62 7.95 -24.48
N ALA A 298 -10.82 6.75 -25.05
CA ALA A 298 -10.06 6.31 -26.23
C ALA A 298 -10.84 6.32 -27.57
N LEU A 299 -12.08 6.83 -27.60
CA LEU A 299 -12.92 6.77 -28.81
C LEU A 299 -12.59 7.85 -29.86
N GLU A 300 -11.86 8.92 -29.49
CA GLU A 300 -11.35 9.95 -30.41
C GLU A 300 -9.91 10.39 -30.04
N GLY A 301 -9.14 10.86 -31.03
CA GLY A 301 -7.79 11.43 -30.85
C GLY A 301 -6.63 10.42 -30.93
N GLU A 302 -5.45 10.82 -30.43
CA GLU A 302 -4.18 10.07 -30.51
C GLU A 302 -4.27 8.68 -29.82
N ASN A 303 -5.11 8.56 -28.80
CA ASN A 303 -5.27 7.32 -28.01
C ASN A 303 -6.08 6.23 -28.73
N LYS A 304 -6.82 6.58 -29.80
CA LYS A 304 -7.62 5.63 -30.60
C LYS A 304 -6.76 4.63 -31.38
N TYR A 305 -5.53 5.03 -31.70
CA TYR A 305 -4.59 4.25 -32.52
C TYR A 305 -3.40 3.73 -31.69
N GLU A 306 -3.49 3.79 -30.36
CA GLU A 306 -2.42 3.31 -29.48
C GLU A 306 -2.23 1.79 -29.64
N ASP A 307 -0.99 1.37 -29.90
CA ASP A 307 -0.62 -0.03 -30.02
C ASP A 307 -0.45 -0.64 -28.62
N LEU A 308 -1.51 -1.30 -28.17
CA LEU A 308 -1.62 -1.92 -26.86
C LEU A 308 -0.63 -3.06 -26.63
N GLU A 309 -0.13 -3.69 -27.71
CA GLU A 309 0.91 -4.73 -27.61
C GLU A 309 2.28 -4.14 -27.30
N LYS A 310 2.51 -2.86 -27.65
CA LYS A 310 3.75 -2.12 -27.35
C LYS A 310 3.69 -1.31 -26.05
N ALA A 311 2.51 -1.15 -25.44
CA ALA A 311 2.37 -0.41 -24.20
C ALA A 311 3.12 -1.09 -23.03
N VAL A 312 3.81 -0.28 -22.22
CA VAL A 312 4.56 -0.79 -21.08
C VAL A 312 3.58 -1.32 -20.03
N LYS A 313 3.71 -2.61 -19.72
CA LYS A 313 2.83 -3.29 -18.76
C LYS A 313 3.19 -2.91 -17.34
N PRO A 314 2.20 -2.68 -16.45
CA PRO A 314 2.45 -2.35 -15.07
C PRO A 314 3.01 -3.53 -14.27
N VAL A 315 3.76 -3.21 -13.22
CA VAL A 315 4.40 -4.20 -12.34
C VAL A 315 3.72 -4.20 -10.97
N PRO A 316 3.49 -5.38 -10.39
CA PRO A 316 2.97 -5.54 -9.04
C PRO A 316 3.99 -5.16 -7.95
N TRP A 317 3.59 -4.35 -6.95
CA TRP A 317 4.41 -3.98 -5.78
C TRP A 317 3.63 -4.10 -4.46
N ILE A 318 4.31 -4.40 -3.33
CA ILE A 318 3.69 -4.50 -1.98
C ILE A 318 4.63 -4.17 -0.82
N CYS A 319 4.04 -3.68 0.27
CA CYS A 319 4.53 -3.80 1.64
C CYS A 319 3.52 -4.52 2.55
N LEU A 320 4.00 -5.28 3.55
CA LEU A 320 3.17 -5.95 4.56
C LEU A 320 2.59 -4.90 5.51
N ILE A 321 1.25 -4.80 5.60
CA ILE A 321 0.57 -3.87 6.49
C ILE A 321 0.26 -4.55 7.82
N ILE A 322 0.77 -3.98 8.90
CA ILE A 322 0.42 -4.25 10.29
C ILE A 322 -0.47 -3.12 10.75
N CYS A 323 -1.73 -3.43 11.08
CA CYS A 323 -2.63 -2.51 11.76
C CYS A 323 -2.61 -2.81 13.27
N LEU A 324 -2.53 -1.75 14.09
CA LEU A 324 -2.71 -1.80 15.53
C LEU A 324 -4.14 -1.36 15.85
N GLY A 325 -4.91 -2.20 16.53
CA GLY A 325 -6.29 -1.93 16.94
C GLY A 325 -6.57 -2.33 18.39
#